data_AF-A0A6L5ZG87-F1
#
_entry.id   AF-A0A6L5ZG87-F1
#
_cell.length_a   1.000
_cell.length_b   1.000
_cell.length_c   1.000
_cell.angle_alpha   90.00
_cell.angle_beta   90.00
_cell.angle_gamma   90.00
#
_symmetry.space_group_name_H-M   'P 1'
#
loop_
_entity.id
_entity.type
_entity.pdbx_description
1 polymer ?
#
loop_
_entity_poly.entity_id
_entity_poly.type
_entity_poly.pdbx_seq_one_letter_code
_entity_poly.pdbx_strand_id
1 'polypeptide(L)'
;MCLSSITSEYPECVSELLAKVIPLSLGAAISPTVLAVGLLILSAPKRAVIRGTTYTAGVMSILAVLTAVGLKLTHHATSVPAARQPITRAIDATFGLVLLLLALSTVLRAMSTDKESAAATQSPAEPDKHSSLWAAFVLGMAMMMTNFSTILLYLPAMREISASRVDLSDKATAVCVAFLITSMAATLPLALRLIAPSKSAKWFASLHTLVTRYQRQIAVTIEVIFGAYLLLKAV
;
A
#
# COMPACT_ATOMS: atom_id res chain seq x y z
N MET A 1 19.49 9.05 -21.05
CA MET A 1 20.05 9.87 -22.15
C MET A 1 18.93 10.78 -22.61
N CYS A 2 18.82 11.98 -22.03
CA CYS A 2 17.86 13.00 -22.44
C CYS A 2 18.67 14.16 -23.01
N LEU A 3 18.59 14.36 -24.32
CA LEU A 3 19.16 15.52 -24.99
C LEU A 3 18.02 16.49 -25.29
N SER A 4 18.25 17.74 -24.89
CA SER A 4 17.32 18.86 -24.99
C SER A 4 17.17 19.31 -26.44
N SER A 5 15.94 19.61 -26.85
CA SER A 5 15.71 20.57 -27.95
C SER A 5 14.29 21.07 -27.92
N ILE A 6 14.15 22.31 -27.44
CA ILE A 6 13.00 23.23 -27.35
C ILE A 6 12.05 23.12 -28.56
N THR A 7 10.79 22.68 -28.36
CA THR A 7 9.55 22.90 -29.16
C THR A 7 8.38 22.02 -28.65
N SER A 8 7.37 22.66 -28.06
CA SER A 8 5.91 22.38 -28.00
C SER A 8 5.25 20.98 -27.97
N GLU A 9 5.94 19.84 -27.91
CA GLU A 9 5.24 18.53 -28.00
C GLU A 9 5.99 17.36 -27.33
N TYR A 10 6.51 17.56 -26.12
CA TYR A 10 7.29 16.48 -25.48
C TYR A 10 6.41 15.36 -24.91
N PRO A 11 6.74 14.09 -25.20
CA PRO A 11 6.32 13.01 -24.33
C PRO A 11 6.88 13.28 -22.93
N GLU A 12 6.04 13.18 -21.90
CA GLU A 12 6.50 13.22 -20.51
C GLU A 12 7.71 12.29 -20.35
N CYS A 13 8.74 12.68 -19.60
CA CYS A 13 9.87 11.81 -19.36
C CYS A 13 9.52 10.79 -18.26
N VAL A 14 9.97 9.54 -18.39
CA VAL A 14 9.77 8.51 -17.36
C VAL A 14 10.27 8.95 -15.98
N SER A 15 11.32 9.77 -15.92
CA SER A 15 11.84 10.34 -14.68
C SER A 15 10.84 11.26 -13.97
N GLU A 16 10.07 12.06 -14.71
CA GLU A 16 9.03 12.93 -14.15
C GLU A 16 7.86 12.12 -13.61
N LEU A 17 7.47 11.07 -14.34
CA LEU A 17 6.44 10.13 -13.87
C LEU A 17 6.90 9.44 -12.57
N LEU A 18 8.13 8.92 -12.55
CA LEU A 18 8.69 8.27 -11.37
C LEU A 18 8.80 9.23 -10.17
N ALA A 19 9.12 10.50 -10.39
CA ALA A 19 9.17 11.51 -9.34
C ALA A 19 7.81 11.71 -8.64
N LYS A 20 6.69 11.47 -9.33
CA LYS A 20 5.33 11.50 -8.74
C LYS A 20 4.93 10.16 -8.13
N VAL A 21 5.27 9.06 -8.81
CA VAL A 21 4.86 7.69 -8.42
C VAL A 21 5.61 7.18 -7.19
N ILE A 22 6.91 7.46 -7.08
CA ILE A 22 7.76 6.95 -6.00
C ILE A 22 7.29 7.46 -4.62
N PRO A 23 7.06 8.77 -4.38
CA PRO A 23 6.59 9.24 -3.08
C PRO A 23 5.24 8.64 -2.67
N LEU A 24 4.30 8.53 -3.60
CA LEU A 24 2.99 7.91 -3.36
C LEU A 24 3.13 6.42 -3.02
N SER A 25 3.99 5.70 -3.76
CA SER A 25 4.26 4.28 -3.52
C SER A 25 4.98 4.05 -2.18
N LEU A 26 5.88 4.95 -1.79
CA LEU A 26 6.54 4.91 -0.49
C LEU A 26 5.54 5.13 0.65
N GLY A 27 4.64 6.11 0.52
CA GLY A 27 3.54 6.29 1.46
C GLY A 27 2.65 5.05 1.53
N ALA A 28 2.33 4.46 0.38
CA ALA A 28 1.55 3.24 0.28
C ALA A 28 2.28 2.01 0.86
N ALA A 29 3.62 1.99 0.84
CA ALA A 29 4.43 0.92 1.44
C ALA A 29 4.43 0.97 2.97
N ILE A 30 4.09 2.11 3.58
CA ILE A 30 3.98 2.19 5.04
C ILE A 30 2.61 1.64 5.45
N SER A 31 2.59 0.33 5.65
CA SER A 31 1.39 -0.42 6.02
C SER A 31 1.58 -1.13 7.36
N PRO A 32 1.24 -0.48 8.50
CA PRO A 32 1.40 -1.05 9.82
C PRO A 32 0.65 -2.37 10.02
N THR A 33 -0.56 -2.50 9.48
CA THR A 33 -1.40 -3.70 9.60
C THR A 33 -0.79 -4.90 8.89
N VAL A 34 -0.46 -4.74 7.59
CA VAL A 34 0.17 -5.80 6.80
C VAL A 34 1.52 -6.22 7.40
N LEU A 35 2.31 -5.24 7.86
CA LEU A 35 3.61 -5.49 8.46
C LEU A 35 3.47 -6.23 9.80
N ALA A 36 2.59 -5.79 10.69
CA ALA A 36 2.39 -6.43 11.99
C ALA A 36 1.98 -7.90 11.83
N VAL A 37 0.95 -8.19 11.02
CA VAL A 37 0.49 -9.56 10.83
C VAL A 37 1.57 -10.42 10.17
N GLY A 38 2.32 -9.88 9.20
CA GLY A 38 3.45 -10.57 8.58
C GLY A 38 4.55 -10.94 9.59
N LEU A 39 4.92 -10.00 10.46
CA LEU A 39 5.90 -10.23 11.53
C LEU A 39 5.42 -11.29 12.53
N LEU A 40 4.14 -11.28 12.88
CA LEU A 40 3.54 -12.28 13.78
C LEU A 40 3.60 -13.69 13.17
N ILE A 41 3.22 -13.83 11.91
CA ILE A 41 3.28 -15.12 11.18
C ILE A 41 4.73 -15.62 11.09
N LEU A 42 5.67 -14.74 10.75
CA LEU A 42 7.07 -15.11 10.56
C LEU A 42 7.83 -15.39 11.87
N SER A 43 7.30 -14.90 13.00
CA SER A 43 7.80 -15.20 14.35
C SER A 43 7.40 -16.59 14.84
N ALA A 44 6.44 -17.25 14.19
CA ALA A 44 5.99 -18.57 14.61
C ALA A 44 7.12 -19.63 14.52
N PRO A 45 7.18 -20.60 15.45
CA PRO A 45 8.25 -21.60 15.47
C PRO A 45 8.12 -22.64 14.34
N LYS A 46 6.89 -22.97 13.92
CA LYS A 46 6.61 -23.98 12.90
C LYS A 46 6.04 -23.33 11.65
N ARG A 47 6.52 -23.75 10.48
CA ARG A 47 6.00 -23.36 9.14
C ARG A 47 5.97 -21.85 8.87
N ALA A 48 6.80 -21.06 9.56
CA ALA A 48 6.82 -19.61 9.45
C ALA A 48 7.00 -19.13 8.01
N VAL A 49 7.92 -19.74 7.28
CA VAL A 49 8.22 -19.39 5.89
C VAL A 49 7.04 -19.69 4.98
N ILE A 50 6.50 -20.92 4.98
CA ILE A 50 5.40 -21.28 4.07
C ILE A 50 4.08 -20.55 4.40
N ARG A 51 3.82 -20.26 5.68
CA ARG A 51 2.67 -19.43 6.06
C ARG A 51 2.91 -17.96 5.68
N GLY A 52 4.13 -17.47 5.85
CA GLY A 52 4.54 -16.13 5.45
C GLY A 52 4.46 -15.92 3.94
N THR A 53 4.96 -16.85 3.13
CA THR A 53 4.83 -16.79 1.66
C THR A 53 3.37 -16.80 1.23
N THR A 54 2.55 -17.65 1.84
CA THR A 54 1.13 -17.75 1.51
C THR A 54 0.36 -16.49 1.89
N TYR A 55 0.68 -15.90 3.05
CA TYR A 55 0.18 -14.59 3.46
C TYR A 55 0.59 -13.47 2.50
N THR A 56 1.89 -13.38 2.16
CA THR A 56 2.41 -12.40 1.21
C THR A 56 1.75 -12.57 -0.17
N ALA A 57 1.49 -13.80 -0.62
CA ALA A 57 0.74 -14.05 -1.86
C ALA A 57 -0.69 -13.49 -1.80
N GLY A 58 -1.37 -13.62 -0.66
CA GLY A 58 -2.68 -12.98 -0.42
C GLY A 58 -2.62 -11.47 -0.54
N VAL A 59 -1.63 -10.83 0.10
CA VAL A 59 -1.40 -9.38 0.00
C VAL A 59 -1.15 -8.96 -1.45
N MET A 60 -0.26 -9.68 -2.15
CA MET A 60 0.09 -9.41 -3.56
C MET A 60 -1.08 -9.59 -4.51
N SER A 61 -1.99 -10.53 -4.23
CA SER A 61 -3.19 -10.71 -5.05
C SER A 61 -4.11 -9.49 -5.01
N ILE A 62 -4.35 -8.92 -3.82
CA ILE A 62 -5.15 -7.69 -3.68
C ILE A 62 -4.41 -6.51 -4.26
N LEU A 63 -3.09 -6.40 -4.07
CA LEU A 63 -2.31 -5.33 -4.70
C LEU A 63 -2.41 -5.41 -6.23
N ALA A 64 -2.35 -6.60 -6.82
CA ALA A 64 -2.50 -6.79 -8.26
C ALA A 64 -3.91 -6.42 -8.76
N VAL A 65 -4.95 -6.76 -7.98
CA VAL A 65 -6.32 -6.30 -8.25
C VAL A 65 -6.39 -4.77 -8.20
N LEU A 66 -5.80 -4.12 -7.19
CA LEU A 66 -5.73 -2.67 -7.09
C LEU A 66 -4.97 -2.03 -8.26
N THR A 67 -3.87 -2.64 -8.72
CA THR A 67 -3.16 -2.22 -9.94
C THR A 67 -4.09 -2.27 -11.14
N ALA A 68 -4.76 -3.41 -11.38
CA ALA A 68 -5.66 -3.59 -12.52
C ALA A 68 -6.85 -2.62 -12.47
N VAL A 69 -7.47 -2.46 -11.30
CA VAL A 69 -8.58 -1.54 -11.07
C VAL A 69 -8.13 -0.09 -11.25
N GLY A 70 -6.99 0.28 -10.66
CA GLY A 70 -6.40 1.61 -10.75
C GLY A 70 -6.08 2.01 -12.20
N LEU A 71 -5.53 1.10 -13.00
CA LEU A 71 -5.26 1.33 -14.42
C LEU A 71 -6.55 1.39 -15.28
N LYS A 72 -7.54 0.54 -15.02
CA LYS A 72 -8.80 0.49 -15.79
C LYS A 72 -9.74 1.65 -15.51
N LEU A 73 -9.92 2.03 -14.24
CA LEU A 73 -10.76 3.18 -13.85
C LEU A 73 -10.26 4.47 -14.49
N THR A 74 -8.95 4.60 -14.60
CA THR A 74 -8.29 5.82 -15.07
C THR A 74 -8.21 5.87 -16.59
N HIS A 75 -8.11 4.72 -17.27
CA HIS A 75 -8.19 4.66 -18.74
C HIS A 75 -9.55 5.18 -19.26
N HIS A 76 -10.66 4.79 -18.63
CA HIS A 76 -12.00 5.25 -19.04
C HIS A 76 -12.26 6.74 -18.75
N ALA A 77 -11.60 7.31 -17.74
CA ALA A 77 -11.67 8.74 -17.45
C ALA A 77 -10.89 9.60 -18.47
N THR A 78 -10.12 8.99 -19.37
CA THR A 78 -9.23 9.69 -20.32
C THR A 78 -9.74 9.71 -21.77
N SER A 79 -10.89 9.11 -22.11
CA SER A 79 -11.41 9.13 -23.48
C SER A 79 -12.10 10.45 -23.92
N VAL A 80 -12.03 11.52 -23.13
CA VAL A 80 -12.62 12.84 -23.46
C VAL A 80 -11.53 13.93 -23.56
N PRO A 81 -11.37 14.62 -24.72
CA PRO A 81 -10.38 15.68 -24.89
C PRO A 81 -10.78 17.03 -24.26
N ALA A 82 -9.76 17.86 -23.97
CA ALA A 82 -9.76 19.28 -23.57
C ALA A 82 -10.36 19.74 -22.22
N ALA A 83 -11.28 19.03 -21.56
CA ALA A 83 -11.86 19.46 -20.27
C ALA A 83 -11.16 18.87 -19.01
N ARG A 84 -9.86 18.54 -19.08
CA ARG A 84 -9.17 17.61 -18.15
C ARG A 84 -8.62 18.19 -16.83
N GLN A 85 -8.64 19.51 -16.64
CA GLN A 85 -8.22 20.14 -15.36
C GLN A 85 -9.20 19.82 -14.20
N PRO A 86 -10.53 20.01 -14.32
CA PRO A 86 -11.46 19.84 -13.19
C PRO A 86 -11.60 18.40 -12.71
N ILE A 87 -11.66 17.41 -13.61
CA ILE A 87 -11.78 15.99 -13.22
C ILE A 87 -10.51 15.52 -12.50
N THR A 88 -9.35 16.04 -12.92
CA THR A 88 -8.07 15.65 -12.31
C THR A 88 -7.96 16.13 -10.88
N ARG A 89 -8.27 17.42 -10.70
CA ARG A 89 -8.38 18.08 -9.41
C ARG A 89 -9.44 17.43 -8.52
N ALA A 90 -10.61 17.10 -9.07
CA ALA A 90 -11.69 16.46 -8.31
C ALA A 90 -11.28 15.10 -7.73
N ILE A 91 -10.58 14.25 -8.50
CA ILE A 91 -10.13 12.95 -8.02
C ILE A 91 -9.04 13.10 -6.94
N ASP A 92 -8.05 13.97 -7.15
CA ASP A 92 -6.99 14.21 -6.15
C ASP A 92 -7.58 14.82 -4.86
N ALA A 93 -8.52 15.76 -4.99
CA ALA A 93 -9.26 16.32 -3.87
C ALA A 93 -10.11 15.28 -3.15
N THR A 94 -10.74 14.36 -3.87
CA THR A 94 -11.54 13.28 -3.27
C THR A 94 -10.66 12.35 -2.46
N PHE A 95 -9.54 11.88 -3.02
CA PHE A 95 -8.60 11.02 -2.29
C PHE A 95 -8.00 11.75 -1.09
N GLY A 96 -7.62 13.02 -1.25
CA GLY A 96 -7.10 13.85 -0.16
C GLY A 96 -8.12 14.05 0.97
N LEU A 97 -9.37 14.37 0.62
CA LEU A 97 -10.46 14.52 1.59
C LEU A 97 -10.75 13.20 2.31
N VAL A 98 -10.82 12.08 1.59
CA VAL A 98 -11.05 10.76 2.20
C VAL A 98 -9.93 10.39 3.17
N LEU A 99 -8.66 10.65 2.82
CA LEU A 99 -7.52 10.45 3.73
C LEU A 99 -7.66 11.29 5.01
N LEU A 100 -8.03 12.57 4.91
CA LEU A 100 -8.23 13.41 6.10
C LEU A 100 -9.44 12.95 6.95
N LEU A 101 -10.53 12.51 6.31
CA LEU A 101 -11.68 11.96 7.02
C LEU A 101 -11.33 10.65 7.74
N LEU A 102 -10.47 9.81 7.16
CA LEU A 102 -9.95 8.62 7.82
C LEU A 102 -9.05 8.98 9.00
N ALA A 103 -8.15 9.97 8.86
CA ALA A 103 -7.33 10.47 9.96
C ALA A 103 -8.21 11.00 11.11
N LEU A 104 -9.26 11.75 10.78
CA LEU A 104 -10.21 12.23 11.78
C LEU A 104 -10.97 11.06 12.43
N SER A 105 -11.48 10.11 11.65
CA SER A 105 -12.18 8.92 12.15
C SER A 105 -11.28 8.08 13.07
N THR A 106 -10.01 7.88 12.73
CA THR A 106 -9.06 7.11 13.56
C THR A 106 -8.76 7.82 14.88
N VAL A 107 -8.67 9.16 14.88
CA VAL A 107 -8.56 9.97 16.11
C VAL A 107 -9.85 9.93 16.94
N LEU A 108 -11.02 10.14 16.32
CA LEU A 108 -12.32 10.11 17.02
C LEU A 108 -12.64 8.74 17.62
N ARG A 109 -12.31 7.65 16.92
CA ARG A 109 -12.39 6.29 17.46
C ARG A 109 -11.48 6.13 18.67
N ALA A 110 -10.26 6.65 18.62
CA ALA A 110 -9.36 6.58 19.77
C ALA A 110 -9.88 7.35 20.99
N MET A 111 -10.60 8.46 20.78
CA MET A 111 -11.22 9.24 21.86
C MET A 111 -12.50 8.60 22.43
N SER A 112 -13.20 7.80 21.63
CA SER A 112 -14.40 7.06 22.08
C SER A 112 -14.06 5.69 22.69
N THR A 113 -12.83 5.22 22.52
CA THR A 113 -12.35 3.91 22.97
C THR A 113 -11.49 4.04 24.24
N ASP A 114 -12.04 4.63 25.30
CA ASP A 114 -11.56 4.36 26.67
C ASP A 114 -12.14 3.04 27.24
N LYS A 115 -12.99 2.35 26.46
CA LYS A 115 -13.48 0.99 26.73
C LYS A 115 -13.54 0.19 25.43
N GLU A 116 -12.99 -1.04 25.47
CA GLU A 116 -13.03 -2.11 24.44
C GLU A 116 -12.25 -1.88 23.13
N SER A 117 -11.25 -2.68 22.74
CA SER A 117 -11.15 -4.11 22.95
C SER A 117 -9.74 -4.60 22.62
N ALA A 118 -9.15 -5.28 23.59
CA ALA A 118 -8.20 -6.34 23.34
C ALA A 118 -8.99 -7.58 22.92
N ALA A 119 -9.09 -7.85 21.62
CA ALA A 119 -9.45 -9.16 21.05
C ALA A 119 -9.24 -9.06 19.53
N ALA A 120 -8.48 -9.93 18.87
CA ALA A 120 -8.59 -11.37 18.96
C ALA A 120 -7.22 -12.05 19.07
N THR A 121 -6.83 -12.39 20.30
CA THR A 121 -5.97 -13.54 20.53
C THR A 121 -6.86 -14.77 20.53
N GLN A 122 -7.01 -15.43 19.37
CA GLN A 122 -7.60 -16.77 19.35
C GLN A 122 -6.55 -17.78 19.79
N SER A 123 -6.89 -18.50 20.87
CA SER A 123 -6.18 -19.66 21.42
C SER A 123 -6.00 -20.77 20.36
N PRO A 124 -4.93 -21.60 20.42
CA PRO A 124 -4.57 -22.48 19.32
C PRO A 124 -5.39 -23.78 19.37
N ALA A 125 -6.50 -23.83 18.63
CA ALA A 125 -6.99 -25.11 18.12
C ALA A 125 -6.05 -25.54 16.98
N GLU A 126 -5.47 -26.75 17.05
CA GLU A 126 -4.60 -27.27 16.00
C GLU A 126 -5.35 -27.29 14.66
N PRO A 127 -4.98 -26.45 13.68
CA PRO A 127 -5.66 -26.44 12.40
C PRO A 127 -5.12 -27.58 11.53
N ASP A 128 -6.04 -28.28 10.85
CA ASP A 128 -5.72 -29.16 9.73
C ASP A 128 -4.68 -28.54 8.79
N LYS A 129 -3.79 -29.39 8.27
CA LYS A 129 -2.62 -29.01 7.45
C LYS A 129 -2.97 -28.03 6.31
N HIS A 130 -4.16 -28.15 5.72
CA HIS A 130 -4.67 -27.29 4.63
C HIS A 130 -5.43 -26.05 5.11
N SER A 131 -6.15 -26.12 6.25
CA SER A 131 -6.89 -24.96 6.78
C SER A 131 -5.92 -23.84 7.22
N SER A 132 -4.71 -24.21 7.64
CA SER A 132 -3.65 -23.27 8.03
C SER A 132 -3.10 -22.38 6.91
N LEU A 133 -2.98 -22.89 5.67
CA LEU A 133 -2.39 -22.13 4.54
C LEU A 133 -3.43 -21.25 3.85
N TRP A 134 -4.60 -21.80 3.55
CA TRP A 134 -5.70 -21.00 3.00
C TRP A 134 -6.09 -19.85 3.94
N ALA A 135 -6.14 -20.10 5.26
CA ALA A 135 -6.36 -19.04 6.23
C ALA A 135 -5.27 -17.96 6.18
N ALA A 136 -4.00 -18.32 5.99
CA ALA A 136 -2.92 -17.33 5.84
C ALA A 136 -3.08 -16.49 4.56
N PHE A 137 -3.49 -17.12 3.45
CA PHE A 137 -3.76 -16.41 2.19
C PHE A 137 -4.92 -15.42 2.34
N VAL A 138 -6.06 -15.90 2.85
CA VAL A 138 -7.25 -15.06 3.09
C VAL A 138 -6.95 -13.94 4.08
N LEU A 139 -6.17 -14.21 5.12
CA LEU A 139 -5.72 -13.19 6.06
C LEU A 139 -4.88 -12.11 5.36
N GLY A 140 -3.99 -12.51 4.45
CA GLY A 140 -3.22 -11.56 3.62
C GLY A 140 -4.13 -10.68 2.76
N MET A 141 -5.14 -11.27 2.13
CA MET A 141 -6.13 -10.51 1.37
C MET A 141 -6.91 -9.54 2.26
N ALA A 142 -7.41 -10.00 3.40
CA ALA A 142 -8.20 -9.19 4.33
C ALA A 142 -7.39 -8.01 4.89
N MET A 143 -6.12 -8.24 5.25
CA MET A 143 -5.24 -7.18 5.75
C MET A 143 -4.94 -6.13 4.69
N MET A 144 -4.75 -6.54 3.43
CA MET A 144 -4.53 -5.59 2.34
C MET A 144 -5.81 -4.83 1.96
N MET A 145 -6.97 -5.49 1.98
CA MET A 145 -8.26 -4.88 1.67
C MET A 145 -8.69 -3.83 2.69
N THR A 146 -8.30 -3.99 3.96
CA THR A 146 -8.60 -3.04 5.04
C THR A 146 -7.52 -1.98 5.24
N ASN A 147 -6.47 -2.02 4.41
CA ASN A 147 -5.36 -1.08 4.47
C ASN A 147 -5.65 0.17 3.62
N PHE A 148 -6.54 1.01 4.14
CA PHE A 148 -7.05 2.17 3.43
C PHE A 148 -5.96 3.17 3.02
N SER A 149 -4.97 3.42 3.87
CA SER A 149 -3.86 4.33 3.53
C SER A 149 -3.10 3.85 2.29
N THR A 150 -2.78 2.56 2.21
CA THR A 150 -2.16 1.99 1.01
C THR A 150 -3.06 2.09 -0.20
N ILE A 151 -4.36 1.77 -0.08
CA ILE A 151 -5.31 1.89 -1.20
C ILE A 151 -5.38 3.33 -1.72
N LEU A 152 -5.56 4.29 -0.81
CA LEU A 152 -5.76 5.71 -1.12
C LEU A 152 -4.51 6.41 -1.63
N LEU A 153 -3.31 5.84 -1.41
CA LEU A 153 -2.06 6.35 -1.97
C LEU A 153 -1.63 5.62 -3.24
N TYR A 154 -1.92 4.32 -3.33
CA TYR A 154 -1.57 3.52 -4.50
C TYR A 154 -2.46 3.83 -5.71
N LEU A 155 -3.76 4.09 -5.50
CA LEU A 155 -4.67 4.44 -6.59
C LEU A 155 -4.28 5.75 -7.31
N PRO A 156 -3.94 6.86 -6.60
CA PRO A 156 -3.36 8.05 -7.23
C PRO A 156 -2.07 7.75 -8.03
N ALA A 157 -1.20 6.86 -7.53
CA ALA A 157 0.01 6.48 -8.27
C ALA A 157 -0.33 5.77 -9.60
N MET A 158 -1.28 4.83 -9.58
CA MET A 158 -1.75 4.16 -10.81
C MET A 158 -2.41 5.14 -11.79
N ARG A 159 -3.07 6.16 -11.25
CA ARG A 159 -3.70 7.23 -12.02
C ARG A 159 -2.67 8.12 -12.72
N GLU A 160 -1.58 8.51 -12.05
CA GLU A 160 -0.45 9.21 -12.70
C GLU A 160 0.12 8.39 -13.86
N ILE A 161 0.33 7.08 -13.64
CA ILE A 161 0.87 6.19 -14.68
C ILE A 161 -0.09 6.08 -15.86
N SER A 162 -1.38 5.87 -15.60
CA SER A 162 -2.38 5.70 -16.65
C SER A 162 -2.57 6.98 -17.46
N ALA A 163 -2.65 8.14 -16.80
CA ALA A 163 -2.85 9.44 -17.43
C ALA A 163 -1.61 9.97 -18.17
N SER A 164 -0.43 9.43 -17.87
CA SER A 164 0.82 9.90 -18.47
C SER A 164 0.89 9.65 -19.99
N ARG A 165 1.70 10.45 -20.66
CA ARG A 165 1.93 10.37 -22.11
C ARG A 165 3.15 9.53 -22.51
N VAL A 166 3.83 8.91 -21.53
CA VAL A 166 4.94 7.98 -21.79
C VAL A 166 4.45 6.75 -22.56
N ASP A 167 5.38 6.04 -23.20
CA ASP A 167 5.07 4.82 -23.93
C ASP A 167 4.65 3.66 -23.00
N LEU A 168 4.22 2.54 -23.59
CA LEU A 168 3.76 1.39 -22.81
C LEU A 168 4.88 0.75 -21.97
N SER A 169 6.12 0.79 -22.44
CA SER A 169 7.29 0.22 -21.75
C SER A 169 7.60 1.01 -20.48
N ASP A 170 7.57 2.33 -20.55
CA ASP A 170 7.77 3.23 -19.42
C ASP A 170 6.62 3.15 -18.42
N LYS A 171 5.37 3.00 -18.89
CA LYS A 171 4.23 2.72 -18.01
C LYS A 171 4.40 1.41 -17.27
N ALA A 172 4.79 0.34 -17.97
CA ALA A 172 5.05 -0.96 -17.36
C ALA A 172 6.16 -0.87 -16.31
N THR A 173 7.24 -0.14 -16.62
CA THR A 173 8.34 0.11 -15.67
C THR A 173 7.84 0.83 -14.42
N ALA A 174 7.05 1.91 -14.57
CA ALA A 174 6.49 2.65 -13.45
C ALA A 174 5.54 1.79 -12.59
N VAL A 175 4.71 0.93 -13.21
CA VAL A 175 3.85 -0.03 -12.49
C VAL A 175 4.70 -1.00 -11.68
N CYS A 176 5.72 -1.60 -12.30
CA CYS A 176 6.62 -2.53 -11.63
C CYS A 176 7.30 -1.88 -10.43
N VAL A 177 7.83 -0.66 -10.58
CA VAL A 177 8.46 0.10 -9.49
C VAL A 177 7.46 0.36 -8.36
N ALA A 178 6.28 0.88 -8.69
CA ALA A 178 5.24 1.17 -7.69
C ALA A 178 4.79 -0.09 -6.94
N PHE A 179 4.58 -1.19 -7.66
CA PHE A 179 4.17 -2.47 -7.10
C PHE A 179 5.24 -3.03 -6.16
N LEU A 180 6.51 -3.02 -6.59
CA LEU A 180 7.63 -3.52 -5.78
C LEU A 180 7.80 -2.69 -4.50
N ILE A 181 7.81 -1.35 -4.61
CA ILE A 181 7.90 -0.47 -3.43
C ILE A 181 6.74 -0.75 -2.46
N THR A 182 5.51 -0.74 -2.96
CA THR A 182 4.31 -0.93 -2.12
C THR A 182 4.30 -2.31 -1.46
N SER A 183 4.80 -3.33 -2.15
CA SER A 183 4.88 -4.70 -1.62
C SER A 183 5.87 -4.89 -0.47
N MET A 184 6.79 -3.93 -0.24
CA MET A 184 7.89 -4.08 0.72
C MET A 184 7.41 -4.41 2.13
N ALA A 185 6.25 -3.88 2.56
CA ALA A 185 5.68 -4.20 3.88
C ALA A 185 5.47 -5.71 4.11
N ALA A 186 5.15 -6.45 3.04
CA ALA A 186 4.90 -7.89 3.09
C ALA A 186 6.12 -8.71 2.64
N THR A 187 6.90 -8.22 1.68
CA THR A 187 8.02 -8.98 1.09
C THR A 187 9.30 -8.84 1.90
N LEU A 188 9.57 -7.67 2.50
CA LEU A 188 10.81 -7.42 3.25
C LEU A 188 10.95 -8.32 4.49
N PRO A 189 9.94 -8.46 5.37
CA PRO A 189 10.04 -9.38 6.51
C PRO A 189 10.24 -10.84 6.07
N LEU A 190 9.57 -11.25 4.99
CA LEU A 190 9.69 -12.60 4.43
C LEU A 190 11.10 -12.85 3.89
N ALA A 191 11.65 -11.92 3.12
CA ALA A 191 13.01 -11.99 2.61
C ALA A 191 14.03 -12.07 3.76
N LEU A 192 13.87 -11.25 4.80
CA LEU A 192 14.73 -11.30 5.99
C LEU A 192 14.64 -12.65 6.72
N ARG A 193 13.45 -13.27 6.78
CA ARG A 193 13.29 -14.61 7.38
C ARG A 193 14.00 -15.69 6.58
N LEU A 194 14.00 -15.59 5.24
CA LEU A 194 14.66 -16.52 4.34
C LEU A 194 16.19 -16.42 4.44
N ILE A 195 16.73 -15.20 4.53
CA ILE A 195 18.18 -14.95 4.54
C ILE A 195 18.79 -15.15 5.95
N ALA A 196 18.07 -14.77 7.01
CA ALA A 196 18.57 -14.82 8.39
C ALA A 196 17.56 -15.46 9.36
N PRO A 197 17.32 -16.79 9.29
CA PRO A 197 16.23 -17.43 10.03
C PRO A 197 16.35 -17.30 11.56
N SER A 198 17.53 -17.53 12.14
CA SER A 198 17.70 -17.56 13.60
C SER A 198 17.64 -16.17 14.25
N LYS A 199 18.17 -15.14 13.59
CA LYS A 199 18.19 -13.75 14.09
C LYS A 199 16.85 -13.04 13.93
N SER A 200 16.15 -13.31 12.81
CA SER A 200 14.89 -12.65 12.46
C SER A 200 13.75 -12.94 13.45
N ALA A 201 13.61 -14.16 13.95
CA ALA A 201 12.50 -14.52 14.84
C ALA A 201 12.46 -13.70 16.14
N LYS A 202 13.63 -13.41 16.75
CA LYS A 202 13.72 -12.57 17.95
C LYS A 202 13.43 -11.10 17.64
N TRP A 203 13.94 -10.61 16.51
CA TRP A 203 13.74 -9.22 16.08
C TRP A 203 12.30 -8.93 15.69
N PHE A 204 11.63 -9.88 15.04
CA PHE A 204 10.26 -9.71 14.59
C PHE A 204 9.27 -9.56 15.74
N ALA A 205 9.47 -10.24 16.88
CA ALA A 205 8.64 -10.04 18.07
C ALA A 205 8.76 -8.61 18.63
N SER A 206 9.97 -8.06 18.69
CA SER A 206 10.21 -6.68 19.13
C SER A 206 9.65 -5.66 18.14
N LEU A 207 9.87 -5.85 16.83
CA LEU A 207 9.32 -4.99 15.78
C LEU A 207 7.80 -5.05 15.74
N HIS A 208 7.20 -6.23 15.94
CA HIS A 208 5.74 -6.38 16.03
C HIS A 208 5.17 -5.53 17.17
N THR A 209 5.79 -5.60 18.36
CA THR A 209 5.37 -4.78 19.52
C THR A 209 5.49 -3.29 19.23
N LEU A 210 6.58 -2.86 18.58
CA LEU A 210 6.76 -1.45 18.22
C LEU A 210 5.72 -0.98 17.20
N VAL A 211 5.53 -1.73 16.12
CA VAL A 211 4.58 -1.41 15.05
C VAL A 211 3.16 -1.40 15.59
N THR A 212 2.76 -2.39 16.38
CA THR A 212 1.41 -2.43 16.99
C THR A 212 1.18 -1.31 17.99
N ARG A 213 2.21 -0.89 18.74
CA ARG A 213 2.12 0.27 19.65
C ARG A 213 1.93 1.58 18.89
N TYR A 214 2.64 1.76 17.78
CA TYR A 214 2.64 3.02 17.03
C TYR A 214 1.76 3.04 15.77
N GLN A 215 1.09 1.94 15.44
CA GLN A 215 0.34 1.79 14.18
C GLN A 215 -0.66 2.92 13.94
N ARG A 216 -1.31 3.39 15.01
CA ARG A 216 -2.28 4.48 14.93
C ARG A 216 -1.60 5.81 14.63
N GLN A 217 -0.53 6.17 15.36
CA GLN A 217 0.19 7.41 15.06
C GLN A 217 0.77 7.38 13.65
N ILE A 218 1.31 6.24 13.20
CA ILE A 218 1.85 6.07 11.86
C ILE A 218 0.75 6.31 10.81
N ALA A 219 -0.40 5.64 10.95
CA ALA A 219 -1.54 5.80 10.04
C ALA A 219 -2.01 7.26 9.95
N VAL A 220 -2.31 7.88 11.10
CA VAL A 220 -2.77 9.29 11.16
C VAL A 220 -1.74 10.23 10.53
N THR A 221 -0.45 10.05 10.82
CA THR A 221 0.60 10.91 10.28
C THR A 221 0.67 10.84 8.76
N ILE A 222 0.61 9.63 8.18
CA ILE A 222 0.64 9.43 6.73
C ILE A 222 -0.62 9.99 6.09
N GLU A 223 -1.78 9.68 6.66
CA GLU A 223 -3.08 10.14 6.17
C GLU A 223 -3.16 11.67 6.14
N VAL A 224 -2.66 12.35 7.19
CA VAL A 224 -2.60 13.82 7.23
C VAL A 224 -1.62 14.39 6.20
N ILE A 225 -0.38 13.89 6.15
CA ILE A 225 0.65 14.42 5.25
C ILE A 225 0.22 14.26 3.79
N PHE A 226 -0.18 13.06 3.39
CA PHE A 226 -0.56 12.80 2.01
C PHE A 226 -1.95 13.33 1.67
N GLY A 227 -2.88 13.37 2.64
CA GLY A 227 -4.17 14.02 2.47
C GLY A 227 -4.02 15.52 2.15
N ALA A 228 -3.18 16.22 2.91
CA ALA A 228 -2.82 17.61 2.66
C ALA A 228 -2.11 17.79 1.32
N TYR A 229 -1.13 16.92 0.99
CA TYR A 229 -0.42 16.95 -0.29
C TYR A 229 -1.37 16.83 -1.48
N LEU A 230 -2.30 15.87 -1.47
CA LEU A 230 -3.26 15.66 -2.56
C LEU A 230 -4.26 16.82 -2.69
N LEU A 231 -4.68 17.42 -1.57
CA LEU A 231 -5.54 18.61 -1.60
C LEU A 231 -4.81 19.83 -2.17
N LEU A 232 -3.56 20.07 -1.75
CA LEU A 232 -2.75 21.16 -2.27
C LEU A 232 -2.49 21.00 -3.77
N LYS A 233 -2.28 19.77 -4.24
CA LYS A 233 -2.14 19.45 -5.66
C LYS A 233 -3.44 19.66 -6.46
N ALA A 234 -4.59 19.57 -5.81
CA ALA A 234 -5.90 19.70 -6.44
C ALA A 234 -6.36 21.16 -6.63
N VAL A 235 -5.70 22.13 -6.00
CA VAL A 235 -5.97 23.57 -6.16
C VAL A 235 -5.25 24.09 -7.40
#